data_AF-A0A9E3DSB6-F1
#
_entry.id   AF-A0A9E3DSB6-F1
#
_cell.length_a   1.000
_cell.length_b   1.000
_cell.length_c   1.000
_cell.angle_alpha   90.00
_cell.angle_beta   90.00
_cell.angle_gamma   90.00
#
_symmetry.space_group_name_H-M   'P 1'
#
loop_
_entity.id
_entity.type
_entity.pdbx_description
1 polymer ?
#
loop_
_entity_poly.entity_id
_entity_poly.type
_entity_poly.pdbx_seq_one_letter_code
_entity_poly.pdbx_strand_id
1 'polypeptide(L)'
;MIRATLPVGAVFCVLRGPTRGRPCSPAGIRAQLRNAAREAGVRRRFAPHQLRHAHAVEMSREGVPLVVIQRQLGHADLGDHIRLSARDRQHRDHPRHPRTTRAMIPAISGLTVTC
;
A
#
# COMPACT_ATOMS: atom_id res chain seq x y z
N MET A 1 6.35 -13.90 31.95
CA MET A 1 6.24 -14.35 30.55
C MET A 1 4.80 -14.79 30.26
N ILE A 2 3.98 -13.98 29.58
CA ILE A 2 2.54 -14.25 29.35
C ILE A 2 2.28 -14.89 27.96
N ARG A 3 3.28 -14.92 27.06
CA ARG A 3 3.09 -15.31 25.65
C ARG A 3 3.13 -16.81 25.35
N ALA A 4 3.57 -17.67 26.27
CA ALA A 4 3.84 -19.08 25.94
C ALA A 4 2.61 -20.00 25.99
N THR A 5 1.51 -19.58 26.63
CA THR A 5 0.37 -20.46 26.94
C THR A 5 -1.00 -19.91 26.55
N LEU A 6 -1.05 -18.81 25.80
CA LEU A 6 -2.33 -18.34 25.27
C LEU A 6 -2.75 -19.25 24.11
N PRO A 7 -3.95 -19.87 24.14
CA PRO A 7 -4.50 -20.55 22.97
C PRO A 7 -4.53 -19.59 21.78
N VAL A 8 -4.61 -20.10 20.54
CA VAL A 8 -4.89 -19.25 19.37
C VAL A 8 -6.15 -18.43 19.72
N GLY A 9 -5.95 -17.17 20.02
CA GLY A 9 -6.85 -16.36 20.83
C GLY A 9 -6.71 -14.90 20.45
N ALA A 10 -7.65 -14.07 20.90
CA ALA A 10 -7.76 -12.69 20.44
C ALA A 10 -6.44 -11.92 20.64
N VAL A 11 -5.95 -11.30 19.56
CA VAL A 11 -4.72 -10.47 19.56
C VAL A 11 -4.84 -9.28 20.50
N PHE A 12 -6.07 -8.78 20.68
CA PHE A 12 -6.38 -7.69 21.59
C PHE A 12 -7.37 -8.15 22.66
N CYS A 13 -7.03 -7.91 23.92
CA CYS A 13 -7.86 -8.23 25.07
C CYS A 13 -8.07 -7.02 25.98
N VAL A 14 -9.19 -7.00 26.68
CA VAL A 14 -9.50 -5.98 27.69
C VAL A 14 -8.56 -6.19 28.88
N LEU A 15 -7.82 -5.15 29.27
CA LEU A 15 -6.82 -5.24 30.34
C LEU A 15 -7.32 -4.81 31.72
N ARG A 16 -8.42 -4.04 31.79
CA ARG A 16 -8.93 -3.42 33.03
C ARG A 16 -10.45 -3.59 33.14
N GLY A 17 -10.95 -3.66 34.38
CA GLY A 17 -12.39 -3.74 34.68
C GLY A 17 -12.94 -5.17 34.70
N PRO A 18 -14.28 -5.32 34.86
CA PRO A 18 -14.93 -6.61 35.11
C PRO A 18 -14.86 -7.58 33.93
N THR A 19 -14.59 -7.09 32.72
CA THR A 19 -14.49 -7.90 31.49
C THR A 19 -13.05 -8.20 31.09
N ARG A 20 -12.08 -8.06 32.00
CA ARG A 20 -10.66 -8.32 31.77
C ARG A 20 -10.43 -9.73 31.19
N GLY A 21 -9.51 -9.83 30.24
CA GLY A 21 -9.18 -11.07 29.54
C GLY A 21 -10.09 -11.42 28.37
N ARG A 22 -11.25 -10.75 28.22
CA ARG A 22 -12.11 -10.94 27.05
C ARG A 22 -11.53 -10.24 25.81
N PRO A 23 -11.83 -10.71 24.59
CA PRO A 23 -11.46 -10.03 23.36
C PRO A 23 -11.94 -8.59 23.33
N CYS A 24 -11.11 -7.67 22.84
CA CYS A 24 -11.53 -6.30 22.58
C CYS A 24 -12.49 -6.25 21.39
N SER A 25 -13.56 -5.45 21.52
CA SER A 25 -14.41 -5.15 20.37
C SER A 25 -13.70 -4.24 19.37
N PRO A 26 -14.00 -4.33 18.07
CA PRO A 26 -13.44 -3.41 17.06
C PRO A 26 -13.71 -1.93 17.38
N ALA A 27 -14.88 -1.62 17.95
CA ALA A 27 -15.22 -0.28 18.38
C ALA A 27 -14.34 0.20 19.55
N GLY A 28 -14.05 -0.69 20.50
CA GLY A 28 -13.14 -0.43 21.62
C GLY A 28 -11.72 -0.13 21.15
N ILE A 29 -11.19 -0.91 20.20
CA ILE A 29 -9.88 -0.65 19.58
C ILE A 29 -9.85 0.71 18.88
N ARG A 30 -10.88 1.03 18.09
CA ARG A 30 -10.97 2.35 17.45
C ARG A 30 -11.05 3.50 18.47
N ALA A 31 -11.68 3.29 19.62
CA ALA A 31 -11.75 4.28 20.68
C ALA A 31 -10.38 4.49 21.34
N GLN A 32 -9.68 3.40 21.68
CA GLN A 32 -8.31 3.47 22.21
C GLN A 32 -7.37 4.18 21.22
N LEU A 33 -7.46 3.86 19.93
CA LEU A 33 -6.67 4.54 18.90
C LEU A 33 -6.93 6.05 18.83
N ARG A 34 -8.20 6.48 18.94
CA ARG A 34 -8.55 7.91 18.96
C ARG A 34 -8.01 8.61 20.21
N ASN A 35 -8.04 7.95 21.37
CA ASN A 35 -7.51 8.52 22.60
C ASN A 35 -5.99 8.68 22.51
N ALA A 36 -5.27 7.66 22.05
CA ALA A 36 -3.83 7.74 21.82
C ALA A 36 -3.47 8.86 20.83
N ALA A 37 -4.26 9.04 19.76
CA ALA A 37 -4.04 10.11 18.81
C ALA A 37 -4.26 11.52 19.42
N ARG A 38 -5.26 11.67 20.29
CA ARG A 38 -5.51 12.92 21.02
C ARG A 38 -4.36 13.25 21.98
N GLU A 39 -3.88 12.26 22.71
CA GLU A 39 -2.71 12.39 23.61
C GLU A 39 -1.46 12.77 22.82
N ALA A 40 -1.27 12.21 21.63
CA ALA A 40 -0.20 12.59 20.70
C ALA A 40 -0.41 13.95 19.99
N GLY A 41 -1.47 14.69 20.31
CA GLY A 41 -1.74 16.02 19.75
C GLY A 41 -2.35 16.03 18.34
N VAL A 42 -2.77 14.88 17.80
CA VAL A 42 -3.41 14.79 16.48
C VAL A 42 -4.78 15.46 16.52
N ARG A 43 -4.90 16.63 15.90
CA ARG A 43 -6.12 17.47 15.94
C ARG A 43 -7.24 16.98 15.02
N ARG A 44 -6.92 16.20 13.99
CA ARG A 44 -7.90 15.74 12.99
C ARG A 44 -8.49 14.40 13.39
N ARG A 45 -9.63 14.04 12.78
CA ARG A 45 -10.24 12.72 12.92
C ARG A 45 -9.21 11.65 12.52
N PHE A 46 -8.96 10.72 13.43
CA PHE A 46 -7.96 9.67 13.29
C PHE A 46 -8.59 8.28 13.32
N ALA A 47 -8.25 7.47 12.32
CA ALA A 47 -8.79 6.15 12.05
C ALA A 47 -7.68 5.20 11.51
N PRO A 48 -7.84 3.87 11.66
CA PRO A 48 -6.78 2.92 11.33
C PRO A 48 -6.26 2.98 9.88
N HIS A 49 -7.12 3.29 8.90
CA HIS A 49 -6.69 3.36 7.50
C HIS A 49 -5.71 4.51 7.24
N GLN A 50 -5.72 5.58 8.03
CA GLN A 50 -4.76 6.67 7.89
C GLN A 50 -3.34 6.24 8.26
N LEU A 51 -3.18 5.34 9.24
CA LEU A 51 -1.87 4.72 9.52
C LEU A 51 -1.37 3.90 8.32
N ARG A 52 -2.29 3.18 7.66
CA ARG A 52 -1.98 2.42 6.44
C ARG A 52 -1.50 3.33 5.32
N HIS A 53 -2.14 4.49 5.12
CA HIS A 53 -1.67 5.48 4.14
C HIS A 53 -0.32 6.09 4.52
N ALA A 54 -0.13 6.47 5.79
CA ALA A 54 1.14 7.01 6.27
C ALA A 54 2.30 6.04 6.05
N HIS A 55 2.09 4.75 6.37
CA HIS A 55 3.06 3.69 6.11
C HIS A 55 3.41 3.57 4.62
N ALA A 56 2.39 3.66 3.76
CA ALA A 56 2.59 3.59 2.31
C ALA A 56 3.38 4.77 1.74
N VAL A 57 3.10 5.97 2.24
CA VAL A 57 3.83 7.19 1.89
C VAL A 57 5.29 7.09 2.33
N GLU A 58 5.55 6.59 3.54
CA GLU A 58 6.91 6.47 4.06
C GLU A 58 7.73 5.46 3.27
N MET A 59 7.18 4.28 2.96
CA MET A 59 7.84 3.32 2.07
C MET A 59 8.12 3.92 0.67
N SER A 60 7.20 4.73 0.14
CA SER A 60 7.44 5.44 -1.12
C SER A 60 8.58 6.45 -1.00
N ARG A 61 8.71 7.15 0.13
CA ARG A 61 9.82 8.07 0.42
C ARG A 61 11.14 7.34 0.65
N GLU A 62 11.12 6.11 1.12
CA GLU A 62 12.32 5.27 1.20
C GLU A 62 12.71 4.67 -0.16
N GLY A 63 11.87 4.84 -1.19
CA GLY A 63 12.13 4.34 -2.54
C GLY A 63 11.77 2.86 -2.71
N VAL A 64 10.96 2.30 -1.81
CA VAL A 64 10.47 0.92 -1.93
C VAL A 64 9.63 0.79 -3.22
N PRO A 65 9.87 -0.23 -4.05
CA PRO A 65 9.11 -0.42 -5.29
C PRO A 65 7.60 -0.52 -5.02
N LEU A 66 6.79 0.13 -5.87
CA LEU A 66 5.33 0.19 -5.72
C LEU A 66 4.68 -1.19 -5.59
N VAL A 67 5.17 -2.19 -6.33
CA VAL A 67 4.66 -3.58 -6.27
C VAL A 67 4.85 -4.19 -4.88
N VAL A 68 5.97 -3.88 -4.21
CA VAL A 68 6.25 -4.35 -2.84
C VAL A 68 5.32 -3.66 -1.86
N ILE A 69 5.13 -2.34 -2.00
CA ILE A 69 4.18 -1.56 -1.19
C ILE A 69 2.77 -2.12 -1.34
N GLN A 70 2.30 -2.37 -2.57
CA GLN A 70 0.98 -2.95 -2.84
C GLN A 70 0.78 -4.33 -2.21
N ARG A 71 1.79 -5.21 -2.30
CA ARG A 71 1.74 -6.54 -1.70
C ARG A 71 1.66 -6.46 -0.17
N GLN A 72 2.49 -5.64 0.46
CA GLN A 72 2.48 -5.44 1.91
C GLN A 72 1.15 -4.84 2.39
N LEU A 73 0.53 -4.01 1.56
CA LEU A 73 -0.76 -3.39 1.88
C LEU A 73 -1.96 -4.25 1.48
N GLY A 74 -1.77 -5.42 0.89
CA GLY A 74 -2.86 -6.33 0.52
C GLY A 74 -3.87 -5.67 -0.43
N HIS A 75 -3.50 -5.53 -1.71
CA HIS A 75 -4.36 -5.10 -2.83
C HIS A 75 -5.27 -3.88 -2.55
N ALA A 76 -4.86 -2.98 -1.66
CA ALA A 76 -5.60 -1.76 -1.41
C ALA A 76 -5.44 -0.81 -2.60
N ASP A 77 -6.55 -0.21 -3.04
CA ASP A 77 -6.54 0.96 -3.91
C ASP A 77 -5.63 2.01 -3.28
N LEU A 78 -4.42 2.12 -3.81
CA LEU A 78 -3.47 3.17 -3.52
C LEU A 78 -3.98 4.44 -4.20
N GLY A 79 -5.16 4.89 -3.76
CA GLY A 79 -5.84 6.08 -4.26
C GLY A 79 -4.89 7.27 -4.14
N ASP A 80 -4.44 7.72 -5.30
CA ASP A 80 -3.72 8.95 -5.69
C ASP A 80 -2.48 9.40 -4.88
N HIS A 81 -2.42 9.19 -3.56
CA HIS A 81 -1.38 9.73 -2.68
C HIS A 81 0.02 9.20 -2.96
N ILE A 82 0.19 7.92 -3.25
CA ILE A 82 1.51 7.35 -3.56
C ILE A 82 1.95 7.69 -4.99
N ARG A 83 0.99 7.80 -5.92
CA ARG A 83 1.28 8.17 -7.31
C ARG A 83 1.89 9.58 -7.36
N LEU A 84 1.43 10.49 -6.51
CA LEU A 84 2.00 11.83 -6.38
C LEU A 84 3.43 11.79 -5.82
N SER A 85 3.70 11.02 -4.76
CA SER A 85 5.06 10.92 -4.19
C SER A 85 6.05 10.17 -5.08
N ALA A 86 5.59 9.25 -5.92
CA ALA A 86 6.43 8.52 -6.87
C ALA A 86 6.84 9.34 -8.10
N ARG A 87 6.06 10.38 -8.47
CA ARG A 87 6.37 11.23 -9.63
C ARG A 87 7.62 12.08 -9.45
N ASP A 88 8.00 12.37 -8.21
CA ASP A 88 9.13 13.26 -7.90
C ASP A 88 10.52 12.59 -8.04
N ARG A 89 10.58 11.33 -8.52
CA ARG A 89 11.83 10.55 -8.61
C ARG A 89 12.14 9.89 -9.95
N GLN A 90 11.34 10.10 -11.00
CA GLN A 90 11.61 9.45 -12.30
C GLN A 90 12.73 10.11 -13.13
N HIS A 91 13.69 10.78 -12.49
CA HIS A 91 14.91 11.28 -13.14
C HIS A 91 16.17 10.52 -12.67
N ARG A 92 16.14 9.18 -12.70
CA ARG A 92 17.34 8.34 -12.71
C ARG A 92 17.10 7.09 -13.55
N ASP A 93 17.74 7.10 -14.72
CA ASP A 93 18.22 6.00 -15.56
C ASP A 93 17.52 4.64 -15.43
N HIS A 94 16.58 4.41 -16.35
CA HIS A 94 16.29 3.06 -16.82
C HIS A 94 16.82 2.94 -18.25
N PRO A 95 17.73 2.01 -18.57
CA PRO A 95 18.13 1.78 -19.94
C PRO A 95 16.92 1.26 -20.71
N ARG A 96 16.40 2.09 -21.63
CA ARG A 96 15.43 1.67 -22.65
C ARG A 96 16.07 0.53 -23.43
N HIS A 97 15.52 -0.68 -23.30
CA HIS A 97 15.74 -1.70 -24.31
C HIS A 97 15.26 -1.15 -25.66
N PRO A 98 16.12 -1.13 -26.69
CA PRO A 98 15.67 -0.79 -28.03
C PRO A 98 14.70 -1.89 -28.48
N ARG A 99 13.44 -1.53 -28.73
CA ARG A 99 12.58 -2.39 -29.54
C ARG A 99 13.18 -2.38 -30.94
N THR A 100 13.80 -3.49 -31.28
CA THR A 100 14.30 -3.82 -32.61
C THR A 100 13.27 -3.42 -33.66
N THR A 101 13.67 -2.51 -34.52
CA THR A 101 12.99 -2.18 -35.78
C THR A 101 12.79 -3.49 -36.54
N ARG A 102 11.54 -3.97 -36.64
CA ARG A 102 11.23 -5.03 -37.58
C ARG A 102 11.32 -4.43 -38.97
N ALA A 103 12.37 -4.80 -39.69
CA ALA A 103 12.61 -4.44 -41.07
C ALA A 103 11.36 -4.67 -41.93
N MET A 104 11.04 -3.65 -42.74
CA MET A 104 10.17 -3.78 -43.91
C MET A 104 10.77 -4.83 -44.86
N ILE A 105 9.96 -5.80 -45.27
CA ILE A 105 10.23 -6.63 -46.44
C ILE A 105 9.63 -5.87 -47.64
N PRO A 106 10.39 -5.57 -48.71
CA PRO A 106 9.80 -4.99 -49.91
C PRO A 106 9.14 -6.12 -50.72
N ALA A 107 7.84 -5.98 -51.01
CA ALA A 107 7.20 -6.78 -52.04
C ALA A 107 7.37 -6.05 -53.38
N ILE A 108 8.19 -6.64 -54.23
CA ILE A 108 8.45 -6.28 -55.62
C ILE A 108 7.32 -6.78 -56.53
N SER A 109 7.01 -5.96 -57.54
CA SER A 109 6.32 -6.26 -58.82
C SER A 109 4.83 -6.66 -58.70
N GLY A 110 3.86 -5.93 -59.24
CA GLY A 110 3.78 -5.39 -60.59
C GLY A 110 2.94 -6.34 -61.46
N LEU A 111 1.62 -6.13 -61.54
CA LEU A 111 0.81 -6.47 -62.72
C LEU A 111 -0.57 -5.79 -62.64
N THR A 112 -0.83 -4.99 -63.67
CA THR A 112 -2.09 -4.36 -64.05
C THR A 112 -3.11 -5.42 -64.47
N VAL A 113 -4.36 -5.35 -64.00
CA VAL A 113 -5.52 -5.82 -64.77
C VAL A 113 -6.69 -4.86 -64.53
N THR A 114 -7.08 -4.23 -65.63
CA THR A 114 -8.30 -3.48 -65.88
C THR A 114 -9.49 -4.43 -65.99
N CYS A 115 -10.63 -4.08 -65.37
CA CYS A 115 -12.02 -4.22 -65.80
C CYS A 115 -12.95 -4.19 -64.58
#